data_AF-A0A351J7R2-F1
#
_entry.id   AF-A0A351J7R2-F1
#
_cell.length_a   1.000
_cell.length_b   1.000
_cell.length_c   1.000
_cell.angle_alpha   90.00
_cell.angle_beta   90.00
_cell.angle_gamma   90.00
#
_symmetry.space_group_name_H-M   'P 1'
#
loop_
_entity.id
_entity.type
_entity.pdbx_description
1 polymer ?
#
loop_
_entity_poly.entity_id
_entity_poly.type
_entity_poly.pdbx_seq_one_letter_code
_entity_poly.pdbx_strand_id
1 'polypeptide(L)'
;AVVNVLEYEIQRQTELLNSGGTVARETRTWDEGRGESFSMRSKEEAHDYRFFPEPDLAPVEPGQAWIAEIKATLPELPDIKRRRYVEEYGLPLYDAELISGNREMADFFDKTLQYYKDPKAISNWLMGEVSRLNNQAETGFDKLRFSPQQLGELLAMIDNGQISTKIAKTVLEEMFASGTAPAS
;
A
#
# COMPACT_ATOMS: atom_id res chain seq x y z
N ALA A 1 10.71 -7.65 -10.84
CA ALA A 1 10.45 -8.19 -12.18
C ALA A 1 10.06 -7.09 -13.18
N VAL A 2 8.90 -6.42 -13.04
CA VAL A 2 8.39 -5.46 -14.04
C VAL A 2 9.36 -4.32 -14.37
N VAL A 3 9.98 -3.70 -13.37
CA VAL A 3 10.95 -2.60 -13.58
C VAL A 3 12.12 -3.08 -14.45
N ASN A 4 12.74 -4.20 -14.09
CA ASN A 4 13.86 -4.78 -14.85
C ASN A 4 13.48 -5.14 -16.29
N VAL A 5 12.26 -5.64 -16.52
CA VAL A 5 11.75 -5.92 -17.88
C VAL A 5 11.69 -4.65 -18.71
N LEU A 6 11.18 -3.57 -18.11
CA LEU A 6 11.07 -2.27 -18.78
C LEU A 6 12.45 -1.68 -19.08
N GLU A 7 13.37 -1.71 -18.12
CA GLU A 7 14.74 -1.21 -18.30
C GLU A 7 15.45 -1.93 -19.45
N TYR A 8 15.38 -3.27 -19.49
CA TYR A 8 15.95 -4.06 -20.58
C TYR A 8 15.33 -3.71 -21.94
N GLU A 9 14.00 -3.65 -22.01
CA GLU A 9 13.30 -3.42 -23.27
C GLU A 9 13.53 -1.99 -23.80
N ILE A 10 13.62 -0.99 -22.91
CA ILE A 10 14.00 0.38 -23.25
C ILE A 10 15.40 0.38 -23.88
N GLN A 11 16.37 -0.28 -23.25
CA GLN A 11 17.74 -0.36 -23.77
C GLN A 11 17.78 -1.04 -25.14
N ARG A 12 17.16 -2.21 -25.27
CA ARG A 12 17.09 -2.97 -26.53
C ARG A 12 16.50 -2.14 -27.67
N GLN A 13 15.36 -1.48 -27.44
CA GLN A 13 14.72 -0.67 -28.49
C GLN A 13 15.56 0.56 -28.84
N THR A 14 16.25 1.16 -27.86
CA THR A 14 17.16 2.29 -28.09
C THR A 14 18.34 1.89 -28.98
N GLU A 15 18.97 0.75 -28.71
CA GLU A 15 20.08 0.22 -29.52
C GLU A 15 19.64 -0.12 -30.95
N LEU A 16 18.45 -0.71 -31.10
CA LEU A 16 17.86 -1.02 -32.40
C LEU A 16 17.59 0.24 -33.23
N LEU A 17 17.09 1.31 -32.61
CA LEU A 17 16.85 2.59 -33.28
C LEU A 17 18.17 3.30 -33.64
N ASN A 18 19.14 3.29 -32.74
CA ASN A 18 20.45 3.93 -32.96
C ASN A 18 21.27 3.26 -34.07
N SER A 19 21.07 1.95 -34.29
CA SER A 19 21.67 1.21 -35.41
C SER A 19 20.93 1.39 -36.74
N GLY A 20 19.90 2.25 -36.78
CA GLY A 20 19.10 2.51 -37.97
C GLY A 20 18.02 1.46 -38.26
N GLY A 21 17.77 0.55 -37.32
CA GLY A 21 16.71 -0.45 -37.40
C GLY A 21 15.33 0.13 -37.04
N THR A 22 14.29 -0.66 -37.29
CA THR A 22 12.90 -0.32 -36.96
C THR A 22 12.33 -1.27 -35.91
N VAL A 23 11.67 -0.75 -34.88
CA VAL A 23 11.01 -1.56 -33.86
C VAL A 23 9.76 -2.20 -34.45
N ALA A 24 9.75 -3.53 -34.57
CA ALA A 24 8.59 -4.29 -35.03
C ALA A 24 7.51 -4.37 -33.94
N ARG A 25 6.23 -4.41 -34.34
CA ARG A 25 5.13 -4.62 -33.41
C ARG A 25 5.03 -6.10 -33.05
N GLU A 26 5.44 -6.46 -31.85
CA GLU A 26 5.53 -7.85 -31.39
C GLU A 26 5.02 -8.00 -29.95
N THR A 27 4.67 -9.24 -29.59
CA THR A 27 4.47 -9.61 -28.18
C THR A 27 5.71 -10.36 -27.72
N ARG A 28 6.37 -9.85 -26.67
CA ARG A 28 7.58 -10.44 -26.08
C ARG A 28 7.26 -11.04 -24.70
N THR A 29 8.02 -12.04 -24.29
CA THR A 29 8.01 -12.60 -22.92
C THR A 29 9.32 -12.27 -22.21
N TRP A 30 9.33 -12.35 -20.89
CA TRP A 30 10.50 -12.13 -20.05
C TRP A 30 11.00 -13.46 -19.48
N ASP A 31 12.31 -13.72 -19.61
CA ASP A 31 12.98 -14.84 -18.95
C ASP A 31 13.75 -14.31 -17.73
N GLU A 32 13.29 -14.67 -16.53
CA GLU A 32 13.94 -14.23 -15.29
C GLU A 32 15.34 -14.84 -15.09
N GLY A 33 15.60 -16.04 -15.62
CA GLY A 33 16.89 -16.71 -15.47
C GLY A 33 17.97 -16.11 -16.36
N ARG A 34 17.59 -15.51 -17.49
CA ARG A 34 18.51 -14.84 -18.43
C ARG A 34 18.52 -13.33 -18.30
N GLY A 35 17.47 -12.73 -17.72
CA GLY A 35 17.34 -11.28 -17.67
C GLY A 35 17.11 -10.66 -19.04
N GLU A 36 16.44 -11.37 -19.94
CA GLU A 36 16.24 -10.97 -21.33
C GLU A 36 14.78 -11.13 -21.75
N SER A 37 14.33 -10.27 -22.67
CA SER A 37 13.04 -10.41 -23.34
C SER A 37 13.18 -11.18 -24.65
N PHE A 38 12.25 -12.08 -24.97
CA PHE A 38 12.22 -12.86 -26.21
C PHE A 38 10.93 -12.61 -26.99
N SER A 39 11.02 -12.50 -28.32
CA SER A 39 9.83 -12.38 -29.17
C SER A 39 9.07 -13.70 -29.19
N MET A 40 7.76 -13.64 -28.95
CA MET A 40 6.88 -14.82 -29.06
C MET A 40 6.11 -14.82 -30.37
N ARG A 41 5.54 -13.67 -30.76
CA ARG A 41 4.69 -13.53 -31.93
C ARG A 41 4.84 -12.14 -32.55
N SER A 42 5.01 -12.09 -33.87
CA SER A 42 4.85 -10.87 -34.65
C SER A 42 3.35 -10.52 -34.78
N LYS A 43 2.99 -9.26 -34.54
CA LYS A 43 1.62 -8.77 -34.73
C LYS A 43 1.40 -8.29 -36.17
N GLU A 44 1.77 -9.10 -37.16
CA GLU A 44 1.55 -8.81 -38.59
C GLU A 44 0.07 -8.81 -38.97
N GLU A 45 -0.75 -9.58 -38.25
CA GLU A 45 -2.20 -9.55 -38.36
C GLU A 45 -2.79 -9.14 -37.01
N ALA A 46 -3.38 -7.94 -36.94
CA ALA A 46 -4.23 -7.59 -35.82
C ALA A 46 -5.40 -8.59 -35.80
N HIS A 47 -5.57 -9.32 -34.70
CA HIS A 47 -6.70 -10.22 -34.55
C HIS A 47 -7.99 -9.40 -34.62
N ASP A 48 -8.80 -9.65 -35.63
CA ASP A 48 -10.15 -9.10 -35.70
C ASP A 48 -11.02 -9.86 -34.70
N TYR A 49 -11.14 -9.29 -33.51
CA TYR A 49 -11.98 -9.81 -32.44
C TYR A 49 -13.48 -9.70 -32.76
N ARG A 50 -13.86 -9.05 -33.88
CA ARG A 50 -15.23 -8.89 -34.35
C ARG A 50 -16.14 -8.44 -33.21
N PHE A 51 -15.78 -7.37 -32.53
CA PHE A 51 -16.58 -6.82 -31.44
C PHE A 51 -18.00 -6.48 -31.93
N PHE A 52 -19.01 -7.04 -31.29
CA PHE A 52 -20.42 -6.66 -31.45
C PHE A 52 -21.08 -6.61 -30.06
N PRO A 53 -22.15 -5.81 -29.88
CA PRO A 53 -22.89 -5.81 -28.62
C PRO A 53 -23.45 -7.21 -28.34
N GLU A 54 -23.23 -7.71 -27.14
CA GLU A 54 -23.75 -9.01 -26.70
C GLU A 54 -25.30 -8.99 -26.77
N PRO A 55 -25.94 -9.72 -27.70
CA PRO A 55 -27.38 -9.65 -27.92
C PRO A 55 -28.19 -10.18 -26.74
N ASP A 56 -27.62 -11.08 -25.94
CA ASP A 56 -28.31 -11.69 -24.80
C ASP A 56 -28.26 -10.82 -23.54
N LEU A 57 -27.45 -9.75 -23.54
CA LEU A 57 -27.32 -8.84 -22.41
C LEU A 57 -27.92 -7.47 -22.74
N ALA A 58 -28.94 -7.09 -21.97
CA ALA A 58 -29.42 -5.72 -21.99
C ALA A 58 -28.30 -4.76 -21.53
N PRO A 59 -28.21 -3.54 -22.09
CA PRO A 59 -27.26 -2.53 -21.63
C PRO A 59 -27.40 -2.26 -20.13
N VAL A 60 -26.27 -2.24 -19.43
CA VAL A 60 -26.24 -1.87 -18.01
C VAL A 60 -26.18 -0.34 -17.91
N GLU A 61 -27.29 0.26 -17.50
CA GLU A 61 -27.41 1.71 -17.27
C GLU A 61 -27.47 2.01 -15.77
N PRO A 62 -26.31 2.26 -15.11
CA PRO A 62 -26.30 2.57 -13.69
C PRO A 62 -27.01 3.91 -13.41
N GLY A 63 -28.11 3.86 -12.67
CA GLY A 63 -28.85 5.06 -12.27
C GLY A 63 -28.05 5.96 -11.32
N GLN A 64 -28.32 7.27 -11.35
CA GLN A 64 -27.57 8.23 -10.52
C GLN A 64 -27.74 8.01 -9.02
N ALA A 65 -28.89 7.50 -8.58
CA ALA A 65 -29.10 7.14 -7.18
C ALA A 65 -28.12 6.04 -6.73
N TRP A 66 -27.89 5.02 -7.57
CA TRP A 66 -26.98 3.93 -7.28
C TRP A 66 -25.51 4.40 -7.26
N ILE A 67 -25.14 5.30 -8.19
CA ILE A 67 -23.82 5.94 -8.20
C ILE A 67 -23.61 6.77 -6.92
N ALA A 68 -24.62 7.52 -6.47
CA ALA A 68 -24.55 8.33 -5.25
C ALA A 68 -24.42 7.44 -3.99
N GLU A 69 -25.16 6.34 -3.93
CA GLU A 69 -25.06 5.36 -2.85
C GLU A 69 -23.65 4.77 -2.75
N ILE A 70 -23.09 4.29 -3.87
CA ILE A 70 -21.72 3.74 -3.87
C ILE A 70 -20.72 4.81 -3.46
N LYS A 71 -20.81 6.03 -4.00
CA LYS A 71 -19.93 7.15 -3.62
C LYS A 71 -19.97 7.44 -2.13
N ALA A 72 -21.13 7.33 -1.49
CA ALA A 72 -21.28 7.55 -0.05
C ALA A 72 -20.63 6.44 0.80
N THR A 73 -20.40 5.26 0.23
CA THR A 73 -19.72 4.13 0.91
C THR A 73 -18.21 4.10 0.70
N LEU A 74 -17.68 4.92 -0.22
CA LEU A 74 -16.25 4.97 -0.48
C LEU A 74 -15.51 5.51 0.75
N PRO A 75 -14.51 4.78 1.27
CA PRO A 75 -13.63 5.33 2.28
C PRO A 75 -12.80 6.47 1.70
N GLU A 76 -12.19 7.26 2.58
CA GLU A 76 -11.23 8.28 2.16
C GLU A 76 -10.10 7.64 1.35
N LEU A 77 -9.89 8.15 0.13
CA LEU A 77 -8.89 7.60 -0.78
C LEU A 77 -7.47 7.84 -0.25
N PRO A 78 -6.51 6.94 -0.55
CA PRO A 78 -5.12 7.05 -0.10
C PRO A 78 -4.49 8.43 -0.37
N ASP A 79 -4.70 9.00 -1.56
CA ASP A 79 -4.15 10.32 -1.91
C ASP A 79 -4.69 11.46 -1.04
N ILE A 80 -5.98 11.38 -0.68
CA ILE A 80 -6.63 12.36 0.19
C ILE A 80 -6.09 12.21 1.61
N LYS A 81 -6.02 10.96 2.12
CA LYS A 81 -5.42 10.65 3.42
C LYS A 81 -3.98 11.13 3.52
N ARG A 82 -3.15 10.84 2.52
CA ARG A 82 -1.76 11.29 2.45
C ARG A 82 -1.65 12.80 2.58
N ARG A 83 -2.44 13.53 1.80
CA ARG A 83 -2.44 15.00 1.85
C ARG A 83 -2.85 15.50 3.24
N ARG A 84 -3.91 14.92 3.82
CA ARG A 84 -4.34 15.22 5.19
C ARG A 84 -3.24 14.97 6.22
N TYR A 85 -2.54 13.84 6.13
CA TYR A 85 -1.44 13.49 7.04
C TYR A 85 -0.28 14.48 6.98
N VAL A 86 0.03 15.01 5.79
CA VAL A 86 1.07 16.05 5.65
C VAL A 86 0.56 17.41 6.13
N GLU A 87 -0.61 17.84 5.66
CA GLU A 87 -1.12 19.20 5.88
C GLU A 87 -1.67 19.42 7.30
N GLU A 88 -2.44 18.47 7.84
CA GLU A 88 -3.09 18.60 9.14
C GLU A 88 -2.24 18.05 10.28
N TYR A 89 -1.48 16.97 10.03
CA TYR A 89 -0.70 16.29 11.07
C TYR A 89 0.80 16.57 10.99
N GLY A 90 1.28 17.27 9.96
CA GLY A 90 2.68 17.63 9.80
C GLY A 90 3.61 16.43 9.64
N LEU A 91 3.10 15.30 9.15
CA LEU A 91 3.93 14.13 8.90
C LEU A 91 4.85 14.36 7.69
N PRO A 92 6.08 13.82 7.71
CA PRO A 92 6.91 13.76 6.51
C PRO A 92 6.17 13.06 5.37
N LEU A 93 6.39 13.52 4.13
CA LEU A 93 5.74 12.94 2.95
C LEU A 93 5.95 11.43 2.86
N TYR A 94 7.16 10.96 3.16
CA TYR A 94 7.51 9.54 3.16
C TYR A 94 6.64 8.71 4.12
N ASP A 95 6.50 9.16 5.36
CA ASP A 95 5.66 8.51 6.38
C ASP A 95 4.19 8.51 5.94
N ALA A 96 3.70 9.67 5.47
CA ALA A 96 2.34 9.80 4.99
C ALA A 96 2.04 8.87 3.80
N GLU A 97 2.99 8.72 2.87
CA GLU A 97 2.90 7.79 1.74
C GLU A 97 2.84 6.33 2.19
N LEU A 98 3.72 5.91 3.11
CA LEU A 98 3.73 4.52 3.55
C LEU A 98 2.47 4.17 4.35
N ILE A 99 2.06 5.04 5.27
CA ILE A 99 0.86 4.83 6.09
C ILE A 99 -0.39 4.81 5.20
N SER A 100 -0.57 5.81 4.33
CA SER A 100 -1.77 5.89 3.46
C SER A 100 -1.81 4.81 2.37
N GLY A 101 -0.65 4.29 1.95
CA GLY A 101 -0.55 3.22 0.96
C GLY A 101 -1.02 1.85 1.47
N ASN A 102 -1.10 1.65 2.79
CA ASN A 102 -1.63 0.45 3.42
C ASN A 102 -2.92 0.79 4.18
N ARG A 103 -4.07 0.28 3.70
CA ARG A 103 -5.39 0.62 4.26
C ARG A 103 -5.48 0.29 5.75
N GLU A 104 -5.02 -0.89 6.14
CA GLU A 104 -5.12 -1.38 7.50
C GLU A 104 -4.23 -0.56 8.45
N MET A 105 -3.03 -0.17 8.00
CA MET A 105 -2.14 0.72 8.73
C MET A 105 -2.73 2.13 8.87
N ALA A 106 -3.29 2.70 7.80
CA ALA A 106 -3.96 4.00 7.83
C ALA A 106 -5.17 4.02 8.78
N ASP A 107 -5.99 2.97 8.73
CA ASP A 107 -7.15 2.84 9.61
C ASP A 107 -6.71 2.62 11.08
N PHE A 108 -5.62 1.89 11.32
CA PHE A 108 -5.05 1.73 12.64
C PHE A 108 -4.53 3.08 13.18
N PHE A 109 -3.77 3.82 12.37
CA PHE A 109 -3.27 5.17 12.69
C PHE A 109 -4.40 6.14 13.05
N ASP A 110 -5.41 6.26 12.19
CA ASP A 110 -6.55 7.16 12.39
C ASP A 110 -7.34 6.81 13.67
N LYS A 111 -7.45 5.51 14.00
CA LYS A 111 -8.10 5.06 15.23
C LYS A 111 -7.23 5.30 16.46
N THR A 112 -5.90 5.13 16.38
CA THR A 112 -5.01 5.43 17.52
C THR A 112 -5.04 6.91 17.86
N LEU A 113 -5.18 7.79 16.87
CA LEU A 113 -5.35 9.23 17.07
C LEU A 113 -6.56 9.61 17.94
N GLN A 114 -7.54 8.71 18.12
CA GLN A 114 -8.67 8.94 19.03
C GLN A 114 -8.25 8.86 20.50
N TYR A 115 -7.24 8.04 20.82
CA TYR A 115 -6.77 7.75 22.17
C TYR A 115 -5.48 8.47 22.54
N TYR A 116 -4.69 8.87 21.55
CA TYR A 116 -3.42 9.56 21.75
C TYR A 116 -3.22 10.64 20.69
N LYS A 117 -2.96 11.89 21.10
CA LYS A 117 -3.06 13.09 20.25
C LYS A 117 -1.71 13.59 19.70
N ASP A 118 -0.72 12.70 19.58
CA ASP A 118 0.54 12.98 18.88
C ASP A 118 0.66 12.10 17.62
N PRO A 119 0.26 12.62 16.44
CA PRO A 119 0.36 11.90 15.18
C PRO A 119 1.79 11.47 14.83
N LYS A 120 2.79 12.27 15.20
CA LYS A 120 4.18 12.01 14.85
C LYS A 120 4.74 10.84 15.66
N ALA A 121 4.44 10.81 16.95
CA ALA A 121 4.77 9.67 17.80
C ALA A 121 4.08 8.39 17.31
N ILE A 122 2.79 8.43 16.96
CA ILE A 122 2.09 7.27 16.39
C ILE A 122 2.77 6.81 15.09
N SER A 123 3.03 7.73 14.15
CA SER A 123 3.73 7.43 12.89
C SER A 123 5.04 6.69 13.14
N ASN A 124 5.88 7.24 14.04
CA ASN A 124 7.18 6.64 14.37
C ASN A 124 7.05 5.21 14.93
N TRP A 125 6.06 4.95 15.78
CA TRP A 125 5.85 3.63 16.36
C TRP A 125 5.28 2.63 15.35
N LEU A 126 4.36 3.04 14.48
CA LEU A 126 3.81 2.17 13.44
C LEU A 126 4.89 1.82 12.40
N MET A 127 5.61 2.83 11.90
CA MET A 127 6.67 2.70 10.90
C MET A 127 7.91 1.95 11.45
N GLY A 128 8.20 2.12 12.74
CA GLY A 128 9.33 1.51 13.41
C GLY A 128 8.98 0.15 14.00
N GLU A 129 8.53 0.14 15.26
CA GLU A 129 8.44 -1.09 16.05
C GLU A 129 7.33 -2.02 15.59
N VAL A 130 6.13 -1.50 15.26
CA VAL A 130 5.02 -2.36 14.81
C VAL A 130 5.35 -3.00 13.46
N SER A 131 5.87 -2.22 12.51
CA SER A 131 6.32 -2.76 11.21
C SER A 131 7.47 -3.75 11.36
N ARG A 132 8.42 -3.51 12.28
CA ARG A 132 9.47 -4.48 12.61
C ARG A 132 8.89 -5.81 13.07
N LEU A 133 7.95 -5.80 14.02
CA LEU A 133 7.33 -7.01 14.55
C LEU A 133 6.50 -7.75 13.50
N ASN A 134 5.74 -7.01 12.69
CA ASN A 134 5.01 -7.56 11.55
C ASN A 134 5.94 -8.26 10.57
N ASN A 135 7.07 -7.63 10.20
CA ASN A 135 8.06 -8.22 9.30
C ASN A 135 8.70 -9.48 9.89
N GLN A 136 9.04 -9.48 11.19
CA GLN A 136 9.63 -10.64 11.87
C GLN A 136 8.67 -11.83 11.96
N ALA A 137 7.37 -11.56 12.12
CA ALA A 137 6.34 -12.58 12.22
C ALA A 137 5.66 -12.89 10.87
N GLU A 138 6.14 -12.30 9.76
CA GLU A 138 5.58 -12.43 8.41
C GLU A 138 4.06 -12.18 8.38
N THR A 139 3.62 -11.12 9.07
CA THR A 139 2.21 -10.75 9.25
C THR A 139 1.97 -9.27 8.94
N GLY A 140 0.71 -8.83 8.97
CA GLY A 140 0.30 -7.47 8.64
C GLY A 140 -0.53 -6.78 9.73
N PHE A 141 -0.90 -5.53 9.47
CA PHE A 141 -1.74 -4.71 10.35
C PHE A 141 -3.16 -5.28 10.54
N ASP A 142 -3.62 -6.13 9.61
CA ASP A 142 -4.89 -6.88 9.68
C ASP A 142 -4.92 -7.95 10.78
N LYS A 143 -3.74 -8.38 11.26
CA LYS A 143 -3.57 -9.52 12.19
C LYS A 143 -2.98 -9.13 13.53
N LEU A 144 -2.92 -7.83 13.83
CA LEU A 144 -2.45 -7.36 15.13
C LEU A 144 -3.36 -7.88 16.24
N ARG A 145 -2.75 -8.38 17.32
CA ARG A 145 -3.46 -8.90 18.50
C ARG A 145 -3.83 -7.81 19.50
N PHE A 146 -3.30 -6.61 19.32
CA PHE A 146 -3.63 -5.44 20.12
C PHE A 146 -4.38 -4.40 19.27
N SER A 147 -5.18 -3.61 19.96
CA SER A 147 -6.05 -2.58 19.38
C SER A 147 -5.37 -1.22 19.27
N PRO A 148 -5.90 -0.31 18.43
CA PRO A 148 -5.46 1.08 18.39
C PRO A 148 -5.50 1.80 19.74
N GLN A 149 -6.45 1.45 20.61
CA GLN A 149 -6.57 1.97 21.96
C GLN A 149 -5.38 1.55 22.83
N GLN A 150 -5.04 0.26 22.85
CA GLN A 150 -3.93 -0.24 23.66
C GLN A 150 -2.59 0.38 23.23
N LEU A 151 -2.39 0.64 21.94
CA LEU A 151 -1.21 1.41 21.51
C LEU A 151 -1.25 2.85 22.03
N GLY A 152 -2.39 3.52 21.94
CA GLY A 152 -2.54 4.89 22.46
C GLY A 152 -2.27 4.99 23.97
N GLU A 153 -2.75 4.01 24.74
CA GLU A 153 -2.48 3.90 26.18
C GLU A 153 -0.98 3.69 26.47
N LEU A 154 -0.32 2.79 25.73
CA LEU A 154 1.12 2.57 25.85
C LEU A 154 1.92 3.86 25.59
N LEU A 155 1.55 4.62 24.57
CA LEU A 155 2.20 5.89 24.23
C LEU A 155 1.96 6.94 25.33
N ALA A 156 0.75 7.03 25.87
CA ALA A 156 0.44 7.92 26.98
C ALA A 156 1.26 7.57 28.24
N MET A 157 1.50 6.28 28.53
CA MET A 157 2.35 5.87 29.65
C MET A 157 3.81 6.33 29.51
N ILE A 158 4.33 6.39 28.27
CA ILE A 158 5.67 6.93 28.00
C ILE A 158 5.69 8.43 28.30
N ASP A 159 4.71 9.18 27.79
CA ASP A 159 4.66 10.64 27.94
C ASP A 159 4.44 11.07 29.39
N ASN A 160 3.67 10.30 30.14
CA ASN A 160 3.46 10.50 31.57
C ASN A 160 4.69 10.08 32.42
N GLY A 161 5.75 9.58 31.80
CA GLY A 161 6.97 9.14 32.47
C GLY A 161 6.80 7.87 33.33
N GLN A 162 5.68 7.15 33.18
CA GLN A 162 5.41 5.92 33.93
C GLN A 162 6.36 4.80 33.48
N ILE A 163 6.68 4.75 32.19
CA ILE A 163 7.61 3.80 31.61
C ILE A 163 8.60 4.50 30.69
N SER A 164 9.82 3.97 30.61
CA SER A 164 10.78 4.41 29.60
C SER A 164 10.41 3.84 28.23
N THR A 165 10.85 4.49 27.15
CA THR A 165 10.70 3.97 25.78
C THR A 165 11.25 2.55 25.64
N LYS A 166 12.34 2.21 26.36
CA LYS A 166 12.90 0.85 26.35
C LYS A 166 11.92 -0.18 26.90
N ILE A 167 11.28 0.13 28.04
CA ILE A 167 10.27 -0.73 28.66
C ILE A 167 9.05 -0.84 27.74
N ALA A 168 8.61 0.26 27.16
CA ALA A 168 7.46 0.26 26.25
C ALA A 168 7.66 -0.64 25.03
N LYS A 169 8.88 -0.75 24.48
CA LYS A 169 9.18 -1.71 23.41
C LYS A 169 8.98 -3.15 23.83
N THR A 170 9.41 -3.51 25.05
CA THR A 170 9.19 -4.86 25.61
C THR A 170 7.70 -5.11 25.83
N VAL A 171 6.96 -4.14 26.36
CA VAL A 171 5.50 -4.25 26.53
C VAL A 171 4.82 -4.41 25.17
N LEU A 172 5.23 -3.68 24.14
CA LEU A 172 4.70 -3.84 22.79
C LEU A 172 4.95 -5.25 22.23
N GLU A 173 6.12 -5.83 22.46
CA GLU A 173 6.43 -7.21 22.06
C GLU A 173 5.49 -8.22 22.73
N GLU A 174 5.21 -8.04 24.02
CA GLU A 174 4.24 -8.87 24.76
C GLU A 174 2.80 -8.67 24.24
N MET A 175 2.40 -7.42 24.00
CA MET A 175 1.11 -7.07 23.38
C MET A 175 0.96 -7.70 22.00
N PHE A 176 2.03 -7.72 21.20
CA PHE A 176 2.05 -8.33 19.88
C PHE A 176 1.88 -9.84 19.95
N ALA A 177 2.56 -10.50 20.89
CA ALA A 177 2.49 -11.95 21.05
C ALA A 177 1.16 -12.44 21.64
N SER A 178 0.65 -11.75 22.67
CA SER A 178 -0.44 -12.23 23.52
C SER A 178 -1.75 -11.45 23.41
N GLY A 179 -1.72 -10.20 22.93
CA GLY A 179 -2.87 -9.30 22.89
C GLY A 179 -3.27 -8.69 24.23
N THR A 180 -2.55 -8.98 25.33
CA THR A 180 -2.84 -8.39 26.63
C THR A 180 -2.63 -6.88 26.61
N ALA A 181 -3.45 -6.15 27.35
CA ALA A 181 -3.31 -4.70 27.51
C ALA A 181 -1.99 -4.35 28.21
N PRO A 182 -1.41 -3.16 27.94
CA PRO A 182 -0.29 -2.66 28.72
C PRO A 182 -0.71 -2.60 30.20
N ALA A 183 0.04 -3.29 31.07
CA ALA A 183 -0.26 -3.33 32.49
C ALA A 183 -0.07 -1.93 33.09
N SER A 184 -1.11 -1.43 33.77
CA SER A 184 -1.15 -0.12 34.43
C SER A 184 -0.16 0.01 35.58
#